data_AF-A0A0V0UIU5-F1
#
_entry.id   AF-A0A0V0UIU5-F1
#
_cell.length_a   1.000
_cell.length_b   1.000
_cell.length_c   1.000
_cell.angle_alpha   90.00
_cell.angle_beta   90.00
_cell.angle_gamma   90.00
#
_symmetry.space_group_name_H-M   'P 1'
#
loop_
_entity.id
_entity.type
_entity.pdbx_description
1 polymer ?
#
loop_
_entity_poly.entity_id
_entity_poly.type
_entity_poly.pdbx_seq_one_letter_code
_entity_poly.pdbx_strand_id
1 'polypeptide(L)'
;MNAKMSLGKNYLMIYIRWILFLCIYFPSRSLATSKCQDAAGANAGDWAILYKAPAQAIGKILLPGANWVNNAAHVANVGHSFAKALEHVVASGGNNKFIAYNNAPPDIPKVKTKSNSKGVLMMDTSNTDAASWIVHTVPGFPKALRGYLFPPAEA
;
A
#
# COMPACT_ATOMS: atom_id res chain seq x y z
N MET A 1 30.83 2.57 47.12
CA MET A 1 29.42 2.21 47.41
C MET A 1 28.94 1.23 46.34
N ASN A 2 29.01 -0.07 46.62
CA ASN A 2 28.50 -1.11 45.71
C ASN A 2 27.00 -1.26 45.95
N ALA A 3 26.18 -0.70 45.08
CA ALA A 3 24.74 -0.93 45.11
C ALA A 3 24.48 -2.40 44.73
N LYS A 4 24.14 -3.22 45.73
CA LYS A 4 23.63 -4.57 45.54
C LYS A 4 22.30 -4.46 44.79
N MET A 5 22.34 -4.52 43.46
CA MET A 5 21.15 -4.60 42.63
C MET A 5 20.45 -5.93 42.93
N SER A 6 19.27 -5.84 43.55
CA SER A 6 18.40 -6.97 43.88
C SER A 6 18.19 -7.87 42.67
N LEU A 7 18.28 -9.19 42.87
CA LEU A 7 18.18 -10.23 41.84
C LEU A 7 16.95 -10.06 40.92
N GLY A 8 15.85 -9.52 41.45
CA GLY A 8 14.63 -9.22 40.67
C GLY A 8 14.75 -8.06 39.68
N LYS A 9 15.58 -7.05 39.96
CA LYS A 9 15.83 -5.92 39.03
C LYS A 9 16.61 -6.37 37.78
N ASN A 10 17.52 -7.34 37.95
CA ASN A 10 18.34 -7.84 36.84
C ASN A 10 17.51 -8.68 35.86
N TYR A 11 16.61 -9.51 36.37
CA TYR A 11 15.68 -10.27 35.54
C TYR A 11 14.72 -9.34 34.78
N LEU A 12 14.12 -8.35 35.46
CA LEU A 12 13.23 -7.38 34.81
C LEU A 12 13.93 -6.63 33.66
N MET A 13 15.17 -6.21 33.87
CA MET A 13 15.95 -5.50 32.84
C MET A 13 16.30 -6.41 31.65
N ILE A 14 16.56 -7.69 31.89
CA ILE A 14 16.76 -8.71 30.84
C ILE A 14 15.47 -8.90 30.04
N TYR A 15 14.31 -9.06 30.69
CA TYR A 15 13.02 -9.23 30.00
C TYR A 15 12.65 -8.00 29.17
N ILE A 16 12.84 -6.78 29.68
CA ILE A 16 12.61 -5.55 28.92
C ILE A 16 13.51 -5.49 27.68
N ARG A 17 14.79 -5.88 27.82
CA ARG A 17 15.72 -5.88 26.69
C ARG A 17 15.33 -6.89 25.62
N TRP A 18 14.85 -8.07 26.01
CA TRP A 18 14.34 -9.09 25.09
C TRP A 18 13.01 -8.69 24.44
N ILE A 19 12.10 -8.05 25.16
CA ILE A 19 10.85 -7.50 24.61
C ILE A 19 11.16 -6.41 23.58
N LEU A 20 12.07 -5.47 23.90
CA LEU A 20 12.51 -4.46 22.94
C LEU A 20 13.17 -5.10 21.72
N PHE A 21 14.03 -6.11 21.91
CA PHE A 21 14.65 -6.83 20.79
C PHE A 21 13.60 -7.51 19.91
N LEU A 22 12.58 -8.15 20.51
CA LEU A 22 11.47 -8.79 19.81
C LEU A 22 10.63 -7.75 19.04
N CYS A 23 10.33 -6.60 19.64
CA CYS A 23 9.57 -5.51 19.02
C CYS A 23 10.34 -4.85 17.85
N ILE A 24 11.67 -4.83 17.88
CA ILE A 24 12.50 -4.27 16.79
C ILE A 24 12.72 -5.30 15.67
N TYR A 25 12.81 -6.60 16.01
CA TYR A 25 13.06 -7.69 15.05
C TYR A 25 11.79 -8.28 14.40
N PHE A 26 10.62 -8.07 14.98
CA PHE A 26 9.35 -8.21 14.27
C PHE A 26 9.02 -6.85 13.65
N PRO A 27 9.52 -6.50 12.44
CA PRO A 27 8.84 -5.48 11.69
C PRO A 27 7.41 -6.00 11.55
N SER A 28 6.44 -5.15 11.85
CA SER A 28 5.03 -5.38 11.57
C SER A 28 4.94 -5.87 10.13
N ARG A 29 4.89 -7.18 9.91
CA ARG A 29 4.74 -7.75 8.57
C ARG A 29 3.33 -7.38 8.18
N SER A 30 3.22 -6.23 7.53
CA SER A 30 1.95 -5.72 7.10
C SER A 30 1.46 -6.68 6.02
N LEU A 31 0.51 -7.53 6.39
CA LEU A 31 -0.13 -8.48 5.49
C LEU A 31 -0.67 -7.70 4.27
N ALA A 32 -0.61 -8.33 3.11
CA ALA A 32 -1.22 -7.78 1.91
C ALA A 32 -2.70 -7.50 2.19
N THR A 33 -3.18 -6.34 1.78
CA THR A 33 -4.55 -5.91 2.05
C THR A 33 -5.22 -5.42 0.77
N SER A 34 -6.52 -5.70 0.68
CA SER A 34 -7.42 -5.17 -0.35
C SER A 34 -8.23 -3.98 0.17
N LYS A 35 -7.99 -3.48 1.40
CA LYS A 35 -8.68 -2.31 1.95
C LYS A 35 -8.00 -1.02 1.51
N CYS A 36 -8.77 0.06 1.38
CA CYS A 36 -8.24 1.42 1.33
C CYS A 36 -7.36 1.69 2.58
N GLN A 37 -6.31 2.48 2.42
CA GLN A 37 -5.33 2.72 3.49
C GLN A 37 -5.11 4.21 3.74
N ASP A 38 -4.62 4.54 4.93
CA ASP A 38 -4.10 5.86 5.25
C ASP A 38 -2.87 6.23 4.39
N ALA A 39 -2.37 7.47 4.55
CA ALA A 39 -1.28 7.97 3.72
C ALA A 39 -0.01 7.10 3.76
N ALA A 40 0.30 6.54 4.93
CA ALA A 40 1.49 5.71 5.16
C ALA A 40 1.29 4.24 4.74
N GLY A 41 0.07 3.83 4.37
CA GLY A 41 -0.23 2.42 4.10
C GLY A 41 -0.19 1.55 5.36
N ALA A 42 -0.39 2.16 6.54
CA ALA A 42 -0.24 1.50 7.83
C ALA A 42 -1.58 1.08 8.44
N ASN A 43 -2.63 1.88 8.21
CA ASN A 43 -3.96 1.65 8.78
C ASN A 43 -5.03 1.68 7.69
N ALA A 44 -6.10 0.92 7.88
CA ALA A 44 -7.26 0.99 7.01
C ALA A 44 -7.91 2.38 7.05
N GLY A 45 -8.38 2.85 5.89
CA GLY A 45 -9.18 4.06 5.76
C GLY A 45 -10.37 3.81 4.83
N ASP A 46 -11.33 4.73 4.81
CA ASP A 46 -12.54 4.58 3.99
C ASP A 46 -12.27 4.93 2.53
N TRP A 47 -11.58 6.04 2.29
CA TRP A 47 -11.18 6.51 0.96
C TRP A 47 -9.90 7.33 1.03
N ALA A 48 -9.21 7.43 -0.10
CA ALA A 48 -8.09 8.33 -0.28
C ALA A 48 -8.08 8.84 -1.72
N ILE A 49 -7.62 10.08 -1.93
CA ILE A 49 -7.41 10.63 -3.28
C ILE A 49 -5.94 10.99 -3.42
N LEU A 50 -5.29 10.47 -4.46
CA LEU A 50 -3.92 10.81 -4.81
C LEU A 50 -3.90 11.64 -6.09
N TYR A 51 -3.33 12.84 -5.99
CA TYR A 51 -3.03 13.69 -7.14
C TYR A 51 -1.53 13.68 -7.41
N LYS A 52 -1.12 13.19 -8.58
CA LYS A 52 0.28 13.23 -9.04
C LYS A 52 0.41 14.29 -10.13
N ALA A 53 1.07 15.40 -9.80
CA ALA A 53 1.37 16.41 -10.81
C ALA A 53 2.35 15.88 -11.89
N PRO A 54 2.33 16.46 -13.10
CA PRO A 54 3.33 16.19 -14.13
C PRO A 54 4.75 16.40 -13.59
N ALA A 55 5.70 15.55 -13.99
CA ALA A 55 7.10 15.55 -13.54
C ALA A 55 7.35 15.52 -12.01
N GLN A 56 6.32 15.42 -11.17
CA GLN A 56 6.47 15.30 -9.72
C GLN A 56 6.45 13.82 -9.30
N ALA A 57 7.51 13.43 -8.59
CA ALA A 57 7.63 12.12 -7.96
C ALA A 57 6.71 12.03 -6.73
N ILE A 58 6.72 13.06 -5.88
CA ILE A 58 5.87 13.12 -4.70
C ILE A 58 4.51 13.69 -5.11
N GLY A 59 3.46 12.87 -5.03
CA GLY A 59 2.08 13.31 -5.20
C GLY A 59 1.56 14.04 -3.97
N LYS A 60 0.32 14.54 -4.05
CA LYS A 60 -0.47 15.02 -2.92
C LYS A 60 -1.56 14.01 -2.60
N ILE A 61 -1.81 13.74 -1.33
CA ILE A 61 -2.86 12.84 -0.87
C ILE A 61 -3.88 13.60 -0.01
N LEU A 62 -5.16 13.28 -0.20
CA LEU A 62 -6.28 13.73 0.60
C LEU A 62 -6.93 12.53 1.27
N LEU A 63 -7.17 12.66 2.58
CA LEU A 63 -7.84 11.67 3.41
C LEU A 63 -9.16 12.26 3.95
N PRO A 64 -10.07 11.43 4.50
CA PRO A 64 -11.34 11.90 5.04
C PRO A 64 -11.13 12.96 6.13
N GLY A 65 -11.77 14.13 5.98
CA GLY A 65 -11.71 15.22 6.96
C GLY A 65 -10.34 15.90 7.10
N ALA A 66 -9.38 15.63 6.20
CA ALA A 66 -8.03 16.18 6.26
C ALA A 66 -7.76 17.23 5.17
N ASN A 67 -6.65 17.96 5.30
CA ASN A 67 -6.10 18.79 4.22
C ASN A 67 -5.22 17.96 3.27
N TRP A 68 -4.98 18.48 2.07
CA TRP A 68 -4.00 17.90 1.16
C TRP A 68 -2.59 17.93 1.77
N VAL A 69 -1.94 16.77 1.82
CA VAL A 69 -0.55 16.62 2.30
C VAL A 69 0.32 15.96 1.25
N ASN A 70 1.63 15.99 1.42
CA ASN A 70 2.53 15.20 0.57
C ASN A 70 2.22 13.70 0.74
N ASN A 71 2.24 12.96 -0.37
CA ASN A 71 2.18 11.50 -0.31
C ASN A 71 3.37 10.97 0.50
N ALA A 72 3.16 9.89 1.26
CA ALA A 72 4.17 9.37 2.19
C ALA A 72 5.46 8.90 1.48
N ALA A 73 5.37 8.54 0.20
CA ALA A 73 6.49 8.14 -0.63
C ALA A 73 6.33 8.63 -2.07
N HIS A 74 7.33 8.41 -2.92
CA HIS A 74 7.18 8.52 -4.38
C HIS A 74 6.01 7.62 -4.82
N VAL A 75 5.13 8.14 -5.67
CA VAL A 75 3.98 7.39 -6.22
C VAL A 75 4.40 6.10 -6.94
N ALA A 76 5.63 5.97 -7.41
CA ALA A 76 6.13 4.73 -8.02
C ALA A 76 6.67 3.70 -7.01
N ASN A 77 6.79 4.07 -5.73
CA ASN A 77 7.37 3.22 -4.68
C ASN A 77 6.29 2.54 -3.84
N VAL A 78 6.69 1.55 -3.04
CA VAL A 78 5.86 1.01 -1.95
C VAL A 78 5.82 1.96 -0.74
N GLY A 79 5.00 1.66 0.27
CA GLY A 79 4.97 2.41 1.53
C GLY A 79 4.06 3.63 1.53
N HIS A 80 3.00 3.61 0.70
CA HIS A 80 1.94 4.61 0.73
C HIS A 80 0.58 3.95 0.45
N SER A 81 -0.49 4.71 0.69
CA SER A 81 -1.89 4.25 0.58
C SER A 81 -2.18 3.33 -0.62
N PHE A 82 -2.04 3.86 -1.84
CA PHE A 82 -2.38 3.15 -3.09
C PHE A 82 -1.47 1.94 -3.36
N ALA A 83 -0.16 2.06 -3.13
CA ALA A 83 0.75 0.92 -3.31
C ALA A 83 0.39 -0.23 -2.38
N LYS A 84 -0.04 0.09 -1.15
CA LYS A 84 -0.44 -0.91 -0.16
C LYS A 84 -1.72 -1.65 -0.56
N ALA A 85 -2.75 -0.93 -1.01
CA ALA A 85 -3.99 -1.52 -1.50
C ALA A 85 -3.76 -2.44 -2.72
N LEU A 86 -2.76 -2.14 -3.55
CA LEU A 86 -2.40 -2.92 -4.73
C LEU A 86 -1.56 -4.16 -4.44
N GLU A 87 -1.14 -4.39 -3.20
CA GLU A 87 -0.40 -5.61 -2.85
C GLU A 87 -1.19 -6.87 -3.20
N HIS A 88 -2.53 -6.84 -3.16
CA HIS A 88 -3.40 -7.96 -3.57
C HIS A 88 -3.36 -8.27 -5.07
N VAL A 89 -2.97 -7.31 -5.91
CA VAL A 89 -2.80 -7.51 -7.36
C VAL A 89 -1.46 -8.19 -7.67
N VAL A 90 -0.44 -7.95 -6.84
CA VAL A 90 0.94 -8.38 -7.10
C VAL A 90 1.35 -9.59 -6.27
N ALA A 91 0.75 -9.80 -5.11
CA ALA A 91 1.03 -10.94 -4.23
C ALA A 91 0.30 -12.20 -4.69
N SER A 92 1.01 -13.32 -4.73
CA SER A 92 0.39 -14.63 -4.97
C SER A 92 -0.40 -15.07 -3.73
N GLY A 93 -1.71 -15.23 -3.88
CA GLY A 93 -2.57 -15.75 -2.83
C GLY A 93 -3.86 -16.31 -3.43
N GLY A 94 -4.21 -17.56 -3.10
CA GLY A 94 -5.40 -18.22 -3.63
C GLY A 94 -6.71 -17.51 -3.31
N ASN A 95 -6.73 -16.65 -2.29
CA ASN A 95 -7.89 -15.85 -1.88
C ASN A 95 -7.90 -14.44 -2.49
N ASN A 96 -6.77 -13.97 -3.02
CA ASN A 96 -6.70 -12.66 -3.66
C ASN A 96 -7.42 -12.75 -5.01
N LYS A 97 -8.35 -11.84 -5.26
CA LYS A 97 -9.02 -11.69 -6.56
C LYS A 97 -8.97 -10.23 -6.96
N PHE A 98 -8.81 -9.97 -8.25
CA PHE A 98 -8.90 -8.62 -8.78
C PHE A 98 -9.45 -8.63 -10.20
N ILE A 99 -10.06 -7.50 -10.57
CA ILE A 99 -10.45 -7.18 -11.93
C ILE A 99 -9.78 -5.86 -12.27
N ALA A 100 -8.97 -5.83 -13.33
CA ALA A 100 -8.41 -4.62 -13.87
C ALA A 100 -9.08 -4.29 -15.21
N TYR A 101 -9.42 -3.02 -15.40
CA TYR A 101 -9.92 -2.50 -16.67
C TYR A 101 -9.09 -1.29 -17.08
N ASN A 102 -8.71 -1.21 -18.34
CA ASN A 102 -7.94 -0.09 -18.89
C ASN A 102 -8.14 -0.05 -20.40
N ASN A 103 -8.37 1.13 -20.97
CA ASN A 103 -8.44 1.30 -22.43
C ASN A 103 -7.06 1.32 -23.11
N ALA A 104 -5.99 1.41 -22.32
CA ALA A 104 -4.60 1.22 -22.72
C ALA A 104 -3.91 0.28 -21.71
N PRO A 105 -4.25 -1.03 -21.70
CA PRO A 105 -3.68 -1.98 -20.75
C PRO A 105 -2.19 -2.23 -21.02
N PRO A 106 -1.41 -2.70 -20.02
CA PRO A 106 0.00 -3.00 -20.19
C PRO A 106 0.23 -4.09 -21.22
N ASP A 107 1.28 -3.94 -22.03
CA ASP A 107 1.81 -4.95 -22.95
C ASP A 107 0.81 -5.49 -24.00
N ILE A 108 -0.37 -4.85 -24.16
CA ILE A 108 -1.37 -5.20 -25.18
C ILE A 108 -1.56 -4.02 -26.13
N PRO A 109 -0.96 -4.05 -27.33
CA PRO A 109 -1.13 -2.99 -28.31
C PRO A 109 -2.52 -3.02 -28.97
N LYS A 110 -2.98 -1.84 -29.44
CA LYS A 110 -4.16 -1.67 -30.32
C LYS A 110 -5.51 -2.16 -29.76
N VAL A 111 -5.75 -1.97 -28.46
CA VAL A 111 -7.06 -2.24 -27.86
C VAL A 111 -8.11 -1.26 -28.42
N LYS A 112 -9.24 -1.79 -28.90
CA LYS A 112 -10.41 -1.00 -29.30
C LYS A 112 -11.43 -1.03 -28.17
N THR A 113 -11.70 0.11 -27.55
CA THR A 113 -12.72 0.26 -26.50
C THR A 113 -13.71 1.36 -26.86
N LYS A 114 -14.90 1.32 -26.25
CA LYS A 114 -15.89 2.42 -26.29
C LYS A 114 -15.77 3.36 -25.09
N SER A 115 -14.94 3.03 -24.11
CA SER A 115 -14.76 3.77 -22.86
C SER A 115 -13.28 4.08 -22.64
N ASN A 116 -13.00 5.24 -22.06
CA ASN A 116 -11.66 5.67 -21.64
C ASN A 116 -11.35 5.36 -20.17
N SER A 117 -12.29 4.73 -19.45
CA SER A 117 -12.18 4.42 -18.03
C SER A 117 -11.07 3.42 -17.74
N LYS A 118 -10.42 3.59 -16.57
CA LYS A 118 -9.39 2.69 -16.06
C LYS A 118 -9.54 2.51 -14.55
N GLY A 119 -9.19 1.35 -14.05
CA GLY A 119 -9.26 1.04 -12.62
C GLY A 119 -8.99 -0.41 -12.28
N VAL A 120 -8.96 -0.66 -10.98
CA VAL A 120 -8.68 -1.97 -10.39
C VAL A 120 -9.62 -2.19 -9.20
N LEU A 121 -10.44 -3.22 -9.28
CA LEU A 121 -11.22 -3.73 -8.16
C LEU A 121 -10.45 -4.90 -7.54
N MET A 122 -10.24 -4.90 -6.23
CA MET A 122 -9.48 -5.92 -5.51
C MET A 122 -10.29 -6.43 -4.34
N MET A 123 -10.18 -7.73 -4.06
CA MET A 123 -10.85 -8.36 -2.92
C MET A 123 -10.05 -9.53 -2.35
N ASP A 124 -10.19 -9.72 -1.05
CA ASP A 124 -9.77 -10.92 -0.32
C ASP A 124 -11.02 -11.75 -0.02
N THR A 125 -11.12 -12.95 -0.58
CA THR A 125 -12.29 -13.81 -0.38
C THR A 125 -12.33 -14.46 1.00
N SER A 126 -11.30 -14.31 1.84
CA SER A 126 -11.27 -14.87 3.19
C SER A 126 -11.90 -13.97 4.26
N ASN A 127 -12.20 -12.71 3.92
CA ASN A 127 -12.76 -11.72 4.85
C ASN A 127 -13.94 -10.99 4.21
N THR A 128 -15.03 -10.83 4.97
CA THR A 128 -16.30 -10.25 4.50
C THR A 128 -16.21 -8.77 4.11
N ASP A 129 -15.24 -8.02 4.65
CA ASP A 129 -15.07 -6.57 4.41
C ASP A 129 -13.69 -6.22 3.87
N ALA A 130 -13.17 -7.02 2.94
CA ALA A 130 -11.84 -6.82 2.39
C ALA A 130 -11.92 -6.61 0.88
N ALA A 131 -12.41 -5.44 0.47
CA ALA A 131 -12.38 -5.00 -0.91
C ALA A 131 -12.09 -3.50 -1.04
N SER A 132 -11.50 -3.12 -2.17
CA SER A 132 -11.32 -1.71 -2.55
C SER A 132 -11.34 -1.56 -4.05
N TRP A 133 -11.60 -0.33 -4.48
CA TRP A 133 -11.62 0.03 -5.88
C TRP A 133 -10.76 1.27 -6.10
N ILE A 134 -9.80 1.17 -7.01
CA ILE A 134 -8.99 2.29 -7.47
C ILE A 134 -9.46 2.68 -8.87
N VAL A 135 -9.87 3.94 -9.01
CA VAL A 135 -10.08 4.57 -10.33
C VAL A 135 -8.86 5.42 -10.64
N HIS A 136 -8.33 5.33 -11.86
CA HIS A 136 -7.13 6.05 -12.24
C HIS A 136 -7.15 6.50 -13.70
N THR A 137 -6.20 7.37 -14.07
CA THR A 137 -6.00 7.86 -15.44
C THR A 137 -4.77 7.26 -16.13
N VAL A 138 -4.03 6.42 -15.40
CA VAL A 138 -2.72 5.87 -15.76
C VAL A 138 -2.78 4.80 -16.88
N PRO A 139 -2.19 5.01 -18.07
CA PRO A 139 -2.10 3.98 -19.12
C PRO A 139 -1.03 2.92 -18.76
N GLY A 140 -1.07 1.75 -19.36
CA GLY A 140 -0.07 0.69 -19.12
C GLY A 140 -0.07 0.13 -17.69
N PHE A 141 -1.17 0.27 -16.96
CA PHE A 141 -1.31 -0.08 -15.54
C PHE A 141 -2.63 -0.85 -15.29
N PRO A 142 -2.70 -1.76 -14.30
CA PRO A 142 -1.63 -2.30 -13.46
C PRO A 142 -0.81 -3.37 -14.17
N LYS A 143 0.50 -3.41 -13.95
CA LYS A 143 1.34 -4.51 -14.45
C LYS A 143 1.26 -5.71 -13.49
N ALA A 144 0.23 -6.53 -13.68
CA ALA A 144 -0.01 -7.70 -12.84
C ALA A 144 1.22 -8.63 -12.78
N LEU A 145 1.45 -9.24 -11.62
CA LEU A 145 2.53 -10.21 -11.36
C LEU A 145 3.98 -9.70 -11.56
N ARG A 146 4.19 -8.38 -11.74
CA ARG A 146 5.54 -7.78 -11.86
C ARG A 146 5.90 -6.79 -10.73
N GLY A 147 5.26 -6.92 -9.56
CA GLY A 147 5.39 -5.96 -8.46
C GLY A 147 4.63 -4.66 -8.75
N TYR A 148 4.55 -3.77 -7.75
CA TYR A 148 3.93 -2.46 -7.94
C TYR A 148 4.79 -1.64 -8.89
N LEU A 149 4.28 -1.39 -10.09
CA LEU A 149 4.96 -0.61 -11.13
C LEU A 149 4.00 0.46 -11.63
N PHE A 150 4.24 1.70 -11.22
CA PHE A 150 3.60 2.86 -11.81
C PHE A 150 4.34 3.20 -13.13
N PRO A 151 3.65 3.56 -14.22
CA PRO A 151 4.33 3.92 -15.46
C PRO A 151 5.22 5.16 -15.29
N PRO A 152 6.24 5.33 -16.15
CA PRO A 152 7.01 6.56 -16.21
C PRO A 152 6.08 7.77 -16.39
N ALA A 153 6.45 8.91 -15.81
CA ALA A 153 5.73 10.15 -16.06
C ALA A 153 5.76 10.47 -17.56
N GLU A 154 4.59 10.81 -18.11
CA GLU A 154 4.51 11.45 -19.42
C GLU A 154 5.16 12.84 -19.27
N ALA A 155 6.09 13.15 -20.18
CA ALA A 155 6.79 14.43 -20.26
C ALA A 155 5.85 15.55 -20.71
#